data_AF-W5MQC9-F1
#
_entry.id   AF-W5MQC9-F1
#
_cell.length_a   1.000
_cell.length_b   1.000
_cell.length_c   1.000
_cell.angle_alpha   90.00
_cell.angle_beta   90.00
_cell.angle_gamma   90.00
#
_symmetry.space_group_name_H-M   'P 1'
#
loop_
_entity.id
_entity.type
_entity.pdbx_description
1 polymer ?
#
loop_
_entity_poly.entity_id
_entity_poly.type
_entity_poly.pdbx_seq_one_letter_code
_entity_poly.pdbx_strand_id
1 'polypeptide(L)'
;HRTKCAGEVEMEAKINFCGVGISHNVICSRIRLLDGPVTAASLIYRNNYIDICSLCWSPKDNSREFDGLGQLNFRALMYGKEKGHGGKGNIFIWASGNGGLANDHCGADGYVNSIYTVATGAVTKLG
;
A
#
# COMPACT_ATOMS: atom_id res chain seq x y z
N HIS A 1 6.63 -3.05 -11.98
CA HIS A 1 5.53 -2.86 -11.03
C HIS A 1 5.46 -1.42 -10.54
N ARG A 2 6.38 -0.99 -9.66
CA ARG A 2 6.36 0.32 -8.96
C ARG A 2 6.14 1.55 -9.85
N THR A 3 6.77 1.63 -11.02
CA THR A 3 6.58 2.75 -11.97
C THR A 3 5.18 2.81 -12.57
N LYS A 4 4.52 1.66 -12.77
CA LYS A 4 3.13 1.61 -13.28
C LYS A 4 2.15 2.16 -12.24
N CYS A 5 2.27 1.69 -10.98
CA CYS A 5 1.45 2.18 -9.87
C CYS A 5 1.63 3.68 -9.61
N ALA A 6 2.87 4.20 -9.73
CA ALA A 6 3.11 5.64 -9.62
C ALA A 6 2.39 6.41 -10.75
N GLY A 7 2.40 5.88 -11.98
CA GLY A 7 1.71 6.50 -13.11
C GLY A 7 0.20 6.61 -12.92
N GLU A 8 -0.45 5.64 -12.25
CA GLU A 8 -1.88 5.71 -11.94
C GLU A 8 -2.22 6.89 -11.02
N VAL A 9 -1.29 7.32 -10.17
CA VAL A 9 -1.49 8.39 -9.18
C VAL A 9 -1.00 9.74 -9.71
N GLU A 10 0.27 9.84 -10.10
CA GLU A 10 0.98 11.12 -10.29
C GLU A 10 1.34 11.44 -11.74
N MET A 11 0.91 10.63 -12.72
CA MET A 11 1.33 10.87 -14.10
C MET A 11 0.91 12.27 -14.57
N GLU A 12 1.89 13.02 -15.07
CA GLU A 12 1.73 14.42 -15.46
C GLU A 12 0.70 14.58 -16.59
N ALA A 13 -0.13 15.61 -16.48
CA ALA A 13 -1.15 15.93 -17.47
C ALA A 13 -0.60 16.82 -18.59
N LYS A 14 -1.19 16.70 -19.79
CA LYS A 14 -0.97 17.61 -20.92
C LYS A 14 0.47 17.63 -21.48
N ILE A 15 1.22 16.54 -21.32
CA ILE A 15 2.58 16.37 -21.86
C ILE A 15 2.66 15.63 -23.20
N ASN A 16 1.52 15.33 -23.84
CA ASN A 16 1.44 14.55 -25.10
C ASN A 16 2.18 13.20 -25.07
N PHE A 17 2.24 12.57 -23.89
CA PHE A 17 2.90 11.29 -23.69
C PHE A 17 2.05 10.43 -22.76
N CYS A 18 1.77 9.17 -23.14
CA CYS A 18 1.01 8.19 -22.36
C CYS A 18 -0.39 8.69 -21.88
N GLY A 19 -0.67 8.68 -20.57
CA GLY A 19 -1.97 9.04 -19.96
C GLY A 19 -1.86 10.14 -18.91
N VAL A 20 -2.78 10.14 -17.93
CA VAL A 20 -2.80 11.09 -16.80
C VAL A 20 -3.12 10.34 -15.51
N GLY A 21 -2.47 10.74 -14.41
CA GLY A 21 -2.71 10.18 -13.09
C GLY A 21 -3.96 10.78 -12.44
N ILE A 22 -4.58 10.04 -11.52
CA ILE A 22 -5.77 10.49 -10.79
C ILE A 22 -5.50 11.81 -10.05
N SER A 23 -4.28 12.02 -9.58
CA SER A 23 -3.84 13.22 -8.88
C SER A 23 -2.53 13.74 -9.49
N HIS A 24 -2.59 14.10 -10.77
CA HIS A 24 -1.45 14.54 -11.59
C HIS A 24 -0.69 15.80 -11.11
N ASN A 25 -1.03 16.37 -9.94
CA ASN A 25 -0.37 17.52 -9.33
C ASN A 25 0.13 17.21 -7.90
N VAL A 26 0.29 15.94 -7.54
CA VAL A 26 0.89 15.53 -6.26
C VAL A 26 2.39 15.35 -6.37
N ILE A 27 3.06 15.33 -5.23
CA ILE A 27 4.45 14.90 -5.10
C ILE A 27 4.43 13.43 -4.71
N CYS A 28 5.03 12.55 -5.52
CA CYS A 28 5.24 11.16 -5.13
C CYS A 28 6.68 10.90 -4.69
N SER A 29 6.83 10.11 -3.63
CA SER A 29 8.09 9.52 -3.21
C SER A 29 8.04 8.02 -3.45
N ARG A 30 9.16 7.41 -3.86
CA ARG A 30 9.24 5.97 -4.14
C ARG A 30 10.20 5.29 -3.18
N ILE A 31 9.67 4.41 -2.33
CA ILE A 31 10.45 3.62 -1.38
C ILE A 31 10.73 2.24 -1.99
N ARG A 32 12.01 1.89 -2.18
CA ARG A 32 12.41 0.58 -2.69
C ARG A 32 12.54 -0.39 -1.52
N LEU A 33 11.60 -1.34 -1.42
CA LEU A 33 11.49 -2.26 -0.28
C LEU A 33 11.64 -3.73 -0.65
N LEU A 34 11.12 -4.13 -1.81
CA LEU A 34 10.95 -5.55 -2.19
C LEU A 34 12.18 -6.20 -2.83
N ASP A 35 13.29 -5.48 -2.92
CA ASP A 35 14.54 -6.00 -3.48
C ASP A 35 15.50 -6.46 -2.35
N GLY A 36 14.94 -6.70 -1.15
CA GLY A 36 15.62 -7.10 0.08
C GLY A 36 14.62 -7.35 1.22
N PRO A 37 15.09 -7.55 2.47
CA PRO A 37 14.21 -7.77 3.62
C PRO A 37 13.27 -6.57 3.85
N VAL A 38 11.98 -6.87 3.97
CA VAL A 38 10.95 -5.88 4.29
C VAL A 38 11.07 -5.51 5.77
N THR A 39 11.28 -4.23 6.06
CA THR A 39 11.43 -3.72 7.44
C THR A 39 10.34 -2.71 7.80
N ALA A 40 9.94 -2.72 9.07
CA ALA A 40 8.95 -1.79 9.62
C ALA A 40 9.32 -0.31 9.44
N ALA A 41 10.63 0.00 9.38
CA ALA A 41 11.14 1.35 9.16
C ALA A 41 10.66 1.95 7.83
N SER A 42 10.37 1.12 6.82
CA SER A 42 9.84 1.58 5.54
C SER A 42 8.43 2.16 5.64
N LEU A 43 7.62 1.66 6.58
CA LEU A 43 6.22 2.11 6.77
C LEU A 43 6.15 3.48 7.43
N ILE A 44 7.17 3.86 8.21
CA ILE A 44 7.25 5.13 8.94
C ILE A 44 8.31 6.07 8.36
N TYR A 45 8.83 5.75 7.17
CA TYR A 45 9.85 6.58 6.53
C TYR A 45 9.29 7.97 6.25
N ARG A 46 9.96 9.01 6.76
CA ARG A 46 9.50 10.41 6.66
C ARG A 46 8.01 10.57 7.00
N ASN A 47 7.60 9.99 8.13
CA ASN A 47 6.22 9.91 8.63
C ASN A 47 5.40 11.21 8.61
N ASN A 48 6.05 12.37 8.68
CA ASN A 48 5.40 13.69 8.66
C ASN A 48 5.45 14.40 7.30
N TYR A 49 6.14 13.83 6.33
CA TYR A 49 6.22 14.34 4.96
C TYR A 49 5.35 13.50 4.01
N ILE A 50 5.24 12.20 4.27
CA ILE A 50 4.40 11.30 3.50
C ILE A 50 3.02 11.26 4.13
N ASP A 51 1.99 11.62 3.38
CA ASP A 51 0.62 11.63 3.89
C ASP A 51 -0.06 10.27 3.65
N ILE A 52 0.14 9.72 2.46
CA ILE A 52 -0.50 8.49 1.97
C ILE A 52 0.59 7.52 1.50
N CYS A 53 0.48 6.26 1.93
CA CYS A 53 1.33 5.17 1.49
C CYS A 53 0.49 4.14 0.72
N SER A 54 0.85 3.89 -0.55
CA SER A 54 0.22 2.85 -1.39
C SER A 54 1.10 1.61 -1.44
N LEU A 55 0.56 0.49 -0.94
CA LEU A 55 1.30 -0.74 -0.67
C LEU A 55 0.53 -1.94 -1.27
N CYS A 56 1.27 -2.85 -1.90
CA CYS A 56 0.70 -3.91 -2.73
C CYS A 56 1.52 -5.21 -2.61
N TRP A 57 2.03 -5.46 -1.41
CA TRP A 57 2.82 -6.64 -1.08
C TRP A 57 2.27 -7.25 0.20
N SER A 58 2.34 -8.57 0.25
CA SER A 58 1.65 -9.41 1.21
C SER A 58 2.33 -10.78 1.24
N PRO A 59 1.94 -11.68 2.16
CA PRO A 59 2.20 -13.11 2.03
C PRO A 59 1.81 -13.66 0.65
N LYS A 60 2.21 -14.90 0.36
CA LYS A 60 1.81 -15.53 -0.90
C LYS A 60 0.31 -15.79 -0.92
N ASP A 61 -0.34 -15.29 -1.96
CA ASP A 61 -1.76 -15.47 -2.23
C ASP A 61 -2.10 -16.88 -2.76
N ASN A 62 -1.85 -17.92 -1.97
CA ASN A 62 -1.94 -19.32 -2.39
C ASN A 62 -2.91 -20.18 -1.56
N SER A 63 -3.76 -19.55 -0.74
CA SER A 63 -4.72 -20.17 0.20
C SER A 63 -4.12 -21.12 1.25
N ARG A 64 -2.81 -21.05 1.47
CA ARG A 64 -2.07 -21.88 2.44
C ARG A 64 -1.34 -21.07 3.49
N GLU A 65 -1.26 -19.76 3.32
CA GLU A 65 -0.65 -18.86 4.29
C GLU A 65 -1.74 -18.27 5.20
N PHE A 66 -1.47 -18.24 6.49
CA PHE A 66 -2.20 -17.43 7.46
C PHE A 66 -1.16 -16.60 8.19
N ASP A 67 -0.98 -15.35 7.75
CA ASP A 67 0.08 -14.51 8.30
C ASP A 67 -0.50 -13.44 9.22
N GLY A 68 0.17 -13.27 10.36
CA GLY A 68 -0.11 -12.20 11.29
C GLY A 68 0.77 -10.99 10.97
N LEU A 69 0.25 -9.78 11.17
CA LEU A 69 1.08 -8.59 11.07
C LEU A 69 2.19 -8.66 12.13
N GLY A 70 3.45 -8.84 11.70
CA GLY A 70 4.58 -8.93 12.61
C GLY A 70 4.66 -7.74 13.57
N GLN A 71 5.10 -7.96 14.81
CA GLN A 71 4.99 -6.97 15.91
C GLN A 71 5.59 -5.59 15.57
N LEU A 72 6.71 -5.57 14.84
CA LEU A 72 7.34 -4.31 14.42
C LEU A 72 6.51 -3.57 13.36
N ASN A 73 5.93 -4.30 12.40
CA ASN A 73 5.07 -3.71 11.37
C ASN A 73 3.76 -3.19 11.99
N PHE A 74 3.19 -3.93 12.93
CA PHE A 74 2.02 -3.46 13.70
C PHE A 74 2.30 -2.17 14.46
N ARG A 75 3.43 -2.10 15.18
CA ARG A 75 3.85 -0.87 15.87
C ARG A 75 4.12 0.28 14.91
N ALA A 76 4.69 0.00 13.74
CA ALA A 76 4.92 1.01 12.72
C ALA A 76 3.63 1.59 12.14
N LEU A 77 2.63 0.75 11.83
CA LEU A 77 1.31 1.24 11.39
C LEU A 77 0.62 2.06 12.48
N MET A 78 0.64 1.59 13.73
CA MET A 78 0.09 2.33 14.87
C MET A 78 0.79 3.70 15.05
N TYR A 79 2.12 3.73 14.98
CA TYR A 79 2.91 4.95 15.06
C TYR A 79 2.61 5.91 13.90
N GLY A 80 2.46 5.38 12.68
CA GLY A 80 2.02 6.14 11.51
C GLY A 80 0.68 6.82 11.74
N LYS A 81 -0.31 6.06 12.22
CA LYS A 81 -1.64 6.57 12.56
C LYS A 81 -1.61 7.62 13.67
N GLU A 82 -0.76 7.48 14.68
CA GLU A 82 -0.77 8.40 15.83
C GLU A 82 0.08 9.65 15.66
N LYS A 83 1.22 9.53 14.97
CA LYS A 83 2.25 10.57 14.92
C LYS A 83 2.55 11.07 13.53
N GLY A 84 2.08 10.38 12.50
CA GLY A 84 2.31 10.76 11.11
C GLY A 84 1.41 11.88 10.63
N HIS A 85 1.73 12.42 9.46
CA HIS A 85 0.99 13.51 8.83
C HIS A 85 0.76 14.70 9.80
N GLY A 86 1.79 15.05 10.58
CA GLY A 86 1.71 16.12 11.58
C GLY A 86 0.74 15.81 12.74
N GLY A 87 0.55 14.54 13.06
CA GLY A 87 -0.36 14.07 14.11
C GLY A 87 -1.79 13.77 13.64
N LYS A 88 -2.09 13.92 12.35
CA LYS A 88 -3.39 13.53 11.76
C LYS A 88 -3.48 12.03 11.47
N GLY A 89 -2.33 11.36 11.37
CA GLY A 89 -2.18 9.97 11.00
C GLY A 89 -1.93 9.78 9.51
N ASN A 90 -0.99 8.90 9.17
CA ASN A 90 -0.81 8.47 7.78
C ASN A 90 -1.95 7.58 7.33
N ILE A 91 -2.22 7.62 6.03
CA ILE A 91 -3.18 6.73 5.38
C ILE A 91 -2.41 5.62 4.67
N PHE A 92 -2.62 4.37 5.10
CA PHE A 92 -2.01 3.19 4.49
C PHE A 92 -3.05 2.49 3.60
N ILE A 93 -2.88 2.54 2.29
CA ILE A 93 -3.74 1.83 1.33
C ILE A 93 -3.05 0.51 0.98
N TRP A 94 -3.79 -0.60 1.11
CA TRP A 94 -3.27 -1.94 0.84
C TRP A 94 -4.12 -2.67 -0.20
N ALA A 95 -3.48 -3.29 -1.18
CA ALA A 95 -4.17 -4.20 -2.09
C ALA A 95 -4.65 -5.45 -1.33
N SER A 96 -5.87 -5.91 -1.59
CA SER A 96 -6.48 -7.05 -0.90
C SER A 96 -5.88 -8.43 -1.24
N GLY A 97 -4.98 -8.51 -2.22
CA GLY A 97 -4.41 -9.75 -2.73
C GLY A 97 -5.07 -10.26 -4.02
N ASN A 98 -4.37 -11.17 -4.71
CA ASN A 98 -4.75 -11.74 -6.01
C ASN A 98 -5.14 -13.22 -5.93
N GLY A 99 -5.36 -13.76 -4.72
CA GLY A 99 -5.56 -15.19 -4.46
C GLY A 99 -6.96 -15.73 -4.72
N GLY A 100 -7.87 -14.94 -5.29
CA GLY A 100 -9.26 -15.34 -5.48
C GLY A 100 -9.43 -16.66 -6.25
N LEU A 101 -8.61 -16.91 -7.28
CA LEU A 101 -8.62 -18.16 -8.04
C LEU A 101 -8.08 -19.36 -7.25
N ALA A 102 -7.29 -19.12 -6.21
CA ALA A 102 -6.78 -20.15 -5.31
C ALA A 102 -7.73 -20.42 -4.12
N ASN A 103 -8.92 -19.80 -4.10
CA ASN A 103 -9.82 -19.76 -2.93
C ASN A 103 -9.14 -19.17 -1.68
N ASP A 104 -8.28 -18.18 -1.89
CA ASP A 104 -7.69 -17.43 -0.78
C ASP A 104 -8.68 -16.43 -0.19
N HIS A 105 -8.46 -16.04 1.06
CA HIS A 105 -9.28 -15.07 1.76
C HIS A 105 -8.40 -13.99 2.37
N CYS A 106 -8.62 -12.73 1.98
CA CYS A 106 -7.81 -11.59 2.41
C CYS A 106 -7.80 -11.37 3.94
N GLY A 107 -8.78 -11.89 4.67
CA GLY A 107 -8.76 -11.92 6.13
C GLY A 107 -7.63 -12.78 6.75
N ALA A 108 -7.00 -13.65 5.96
CA ALA A 108 -5.80 -14.40 6.34
C ALA A 108 -4.49 -13.60 6.17
N ASP A 109 -4.56 -12.40 5.59
CA ASP A 109 -3.45 -11.46 5.47
C ASP A 109 -3.53 -10.40 6.57
N GLY A 110 -2.58 -10.43 7.50
CA GLY A 110 -2.50 -9.49 8.62
C GLY A 110 -2.28 -8.02 8.22
N TYR A 111 -1.74 -7.72 7.03
CA TYR A 111 -1.66 -6.34 6.53
C TYR A 111 -3.04 -5.84 6.13
N VAL A 112 -3.75 -6.62 5.31
CA VAL A 112 -5.08 -6.27 4.81
C VAL A 112 -6.13 -6.25 5.92
N ASN A 113 -6.03 -7.18 6.87
CA ASN A 113 -6.94 -7.29 8.01
C ASN A 113 -6.62 -6.32 9.16
N SER A 114 -5.62 -5.44 8.99
CA SER A 114 -5.26 -4.45 10.01
C SER A 114 -6.22 -3.26 10.01
N ILE A 115 -6.70 -2.88 11.20
CA ILE A 115 -7.53 -1.68 11.41
C ILE A 115 -6.83 -0.36 11.04
N TYR A 116 -5.50 -0.39 10.83
CA TYR A 116 -4.71 0.78 10.45
C TYR A 116 -4.54 0.92 8.94
N THR A 117 -5.13 0.01 8.15
CA THR A 117 -5.02 0.01 6.69
C THR A 117 -6.39 0.14 6.04
N VAL A 118 -6.39 0.69 4.83
CA VAL A 118 -7.54 0.73 3.93
C VAL A 118 -7.33 -0.37 2.88
N ALA A 119 -7.97 -1.51 3.11
CA ALA A 119 -7.99 -2.63 2.18
C ALA A 119 -8.77 -2.26 0.90
N THR A 120 -8.13 -2.41 -0.25
CA THR A 120 -8.70 -2.07 -1.56
C THR A 120 -8.70 -3.31 -2.45
N GLY A 121 -9.91 -3.73 -2.85
CA GLY A 121 -10.12 -4.78 -3.84
C GLY A 121 -10.18 -4.23 -5.26
N ALA A 122 -10.34 -5.12 -6.23
CA ALA A 122 -10.48 -4.77 -7.64
C ALA A 122 -11.83 -5.26 -8.19
N VAL A 123 -12.37 -4.50 -9.14
CA VAL A 123 -13.54 -4.87 -9.94
C VAL A 123 -13.18 -4.77 -11.41
N THR A 124 -13.90 -5.50 -12.25
CA THR A 124 -13.70 -5.40 -13.69
C THR A 124 -14.43 -4.18 -14.24
N LYS A 125 -14.22 -3.87 -15.52
CA LYS A 125 -14.99 -2.82 -16.21
C LYS A 125 -16.51 -3.07 -16.15
N LEU A 126 -16.94 -4.33 -16.00
CA LEU A 126 -18.34 -4.72 -16.00
C LEU A 126 -19.00 -4.63 -14.62
N GLY A 127 -18.24 -4.24 -13.58
CA GLY A 127 -18.58 -4.54 -12.19
C GLY A 127 -18.10 -5.94 -11.81
#